data_AF-A0AAD6WLP8-F1
#
_entry.id   AF-A0AAD6WLP8-F1
#
_cell.length_a   1.000
_cell.length_b   1.000
_cell.length_c   1.000
_cell.angle_alpha   90.00
_cell.angle_beta   90.00
_cell.angle_gamma   90.00
#
_symmetry.space_group_name_H-M   'P 1'
#
loop_
_entity.id
_entity.type
_entity.pdbx_description
1 polymer ?
#
loop_
_entity_poly.entity_id
_entity_poly.type
_entity_poly.pdbx_seq_one_letter_code
_entity_poly.pdbx_strand_id
1 'polypeptide(L)'
;MSADGFRFPLDMEREIFETAAAVNPQTIPTLLRVCHRIHAWLEPLLYMVVIATKDDDPVFNAVRHKSPAFLQNAVRHVFLASDAIEAATKHLLPNSSGITSLFLDAEVDLSLFDVLANTRVRRLNLSVPPSPHDQWAQSILKQPMFLSISHLDLYKDNSTHSNWDDWSLLASLPALTHLCFSKTLSVLILNNVLAECPRLRAVITAFWAEGEEDKALLFAGGLATNDPRAVVMAPSEYKEDWERGIRGGEDFWVRAEIFVAKKRAREIQKDQYFLPDSLLC
;
A
#
# COMPACT_ATOMS: atom_id res chain seq x y z
N MET A 1 -51.48 16.45 -20.55
CA MET A 1 -50.72 16.20 -19.30
C MET A 1 -49.27 16.04 -19.72
N SER A 2 -48.43 17.07 -19.50
CA SER A 2 -47.01 17.01 -19.82
C SER A 2 -46.37 15.93 -18.97
N ALA A 3 -45.67 14.99 -19.61
CA ALA A 3 -44.88 13.95 -18.95
C ALA A 3 -43.58 14.53 -18.38
N ASP A 4 -43.67 15.65 -17.64
CA ASP A 4 -42.58 16.15 -16.81
C ASP A 4 -42.55 15.29 -15.55
N GLY A 5 -42.15 14.03 -15.74
CA GLY A 5 -41.79 13.15 -14.64
C GLY A 5 -40.66 13.78 -13.84
N PHE A 6 -40.76 13.71 -12.52
CA PHE A 6 -39.74 14.16 -11.59
C PHE A 6 -38.36 13.63 -12.00
N ARG A 7 -37.52 14.49 -12.60
CA ARG A 7 -36.13 14.20 -12.89
C ARG A 7 -35.28 14.69 -11.74
N PHE A 8 -34.38 13.85 -11.26
CA PHE A 8 -33.37 14.30 -10.32
C PHE A 8 -32.46 15.34 -10.98
N PRO A 9 -31.98 16.34 -10.22
CA PRO A 9 -30.85 17.17 -10.64
C PRO A 9 -29.64 16.30 -11.03
N LEU A 10 -28.86 16.73 -12.03
CA LEU A 10 -27.73 15.97 -12.56
C LEU A 10 -26.70 15.60 -11.47
N ASP A 11 -26.43 16.51 -10.53
CA ASP A 11 -25.47 16.27 -9.46
C ASP A 11 -25.97 15.20 -8.48
N MET A 12 -27.28 15.17 -8.20
CA MET A 12 -27.90 14.12 -7.38
C MET A 12 -27.87 12.77 -8.09
N GLU A 13 -28.18 12.72 -9.39
CA GLU A 13 -28.05 11.48 -10.17
C GLU A 13 -26.61 10.95 -10.08
N ARG A 14 -25.61 11.81 -10.30
CA ARG A 14 -24.20 11.45 -10.22
C ARG A 14 -23.83 10.90 -8.85
N GLU A 15 -24.20 11.61 -7.78
CA GLU A 15 -23.92 11.19 -6.40
C GLU A 15 -24.54 9.82 -6.08
N ILE A 16 -25.78 9.57 -6.52
CA ILE A 16 -26.43 8.26 -6.34
C ILE A 16 -25.63 7.15 -7.03
N PHE A 17 -25.24 7.35 -8.29
CA PHE A 17 -24.49 6.34 -9.05
C PHE A 17 -23.07 6.12 -8.52
N GLU A 18 -22.35 7.19 -8.16
CA GLU A 18 -21.01 7.07 -7.59
C GLU A 18 -21.04 6.43 -6.20
N THR A 19 -22.05 6.74 -5.36
CA THR A 19 -22.23 6.11 -4.05
C THR A 19 -22.57 4.62 -4.20
N ALA A 20 -23.49 4.27 -5.10
CA ALA A 20 -23.82 2.87 -5.37
C ALA A 20 -22.60 2.08 -5.87
N ALA A 21 -21.80 2.68 -6.77
CA ALA A 21 -20.56 2.11 -7.26
C ALA A 21 -19.49 1.96 -6.17
N ALA A 22 -19.38 2.92 -5.25
CA ALA A 22 -18.43 2.87 -4.15
C ALA A 22 -18.78 1.77 -3.13
N VAL A 23 -20.07 1.64 -2.79
CA VAL A 23 -20.57 0.61 -1.86
C VAL A 23 -20.53 -0.78 -2.49
N ASN A 24 -20.80 -0.89 -3.79
CA ASN A 24 -20.79 -2.17 -4.50
C ASN A 24 -20.04 -2.07 -5.85
N PRO A 25 -18.70 -2.09 -5.84
CA PRO A 25 -17.88 -1.94 -7.05
C PRO A 25 -18.18 -2.99 -8.13
N GLN A 26 -18.66 -4.18 -7.74
CA GLN A 26 -19.02 -5.26 -8.66
C GLN A 26 -20.23 -4.91 -9.54
N THR A 27 -21.02 -3.91 -9.17
CA THR A 27 -22.15 -3.44 -9.97
C THR A 27 -21.76 -2.43 -11.04
N ILE A 28 -20.55 -1.85 -10.98
CA ILE A 28 -20.10 -0.82 -11.93
C ILE A 28 -20.31 -1.25 -13.39
N PRO A 29 -19.91 -2.46 -13.85
CA PRO A 29 -20.13 -2.88 -15.23
C PRO A 29 -21.61 -2.87 -15.66
N THR A 30 -22.54 -3.16 -14.74
CA THR A 30 -23.98 -3.09 -15.00
C THR A 30 -24.47 -1.65 -15.04
N LEU A 31 -24.02 -0.80 -14.12
CA LEU A 31 -24.39 0.63 -14.05
C LEU A 31 -23.90 1.40 -15.29
N LEU A 32 -22.71 1.07 -15.80
CA LEU A 32 -22.15 1.65 -17.03
C LEU A 32 -23.08 1.48 -18.25
N ARG A 33 -23.99 0.48 -18.24
CA ARG A 33 -24.92 0.19 -19.34
C ARG A 33 -26.20 1.05 -19.32
N VAL A 34 -26.42 1.84 -18.27
CA VAL A 34 -27.67 2.60 -18.12
C VAL A 34 -27.77 3.74 -19.15
N CYS A 35 -26.76 4.59 -19.26
CA CYS A 35 -26.65 5.62 -20.32
C CYS A 35 -25.23 6.20 -20.41
N HIS A 36 -24.96 6.97 -21.47
CA HIS A 36 -23.63 7.53 -21.77
C HIS A 36 -23.06 8.42 -20.65
N ARG A 37 -23.87 9.26 -20.02
CA ARG A 37 -23.40 10.14 -18.93
C ARG A 37 -22.95 9.33 -17.70
N ILE A 38 -23.69 8.28 -17.34
CA ILE A 38 -23.33 7.39 -16.23
C ILE A 38 -22.05 6.63 -16.57
N HIS A 39 -21.90 6.24 -17.84
CA HIS A 39 -20.65 5.66 -18.32
C HIS A 39 -19.46 6.61 -18.06
N ALA A 40 -19.58 7.87 -18.47
CA ALA A 40 -18.52 8.86 -18.26
C ALA A 40 -18.20 9.12 -16.78
N TRP A 41 -19.19 9.02 -15.87
CA TRP A 41 -18.98 9.20 -14.44
C TRP A 41 -18.32 8.00 -13.76
N LEU A 42 -18.76 6.78 -14.09
CA LEU A 42 -18.34 5.57 -13.37
C LEU A 42 -17.16 4.84 -14.00
N GLU A 43 -16.84 5.08 -15.28
CA GLU A 43 -15.72 4.41 -15.94
C GLU A 43 -14.38 4.66 -15.19
N PRO A 44 -14.05 5.87 -14.73
CA PRO A 44 -12.85 6.08 -13.91
C PRO A 44 -12.82 5.24 -12.62
N LEU A 45 -13.99 5.01 -12.00
CA LEU A 45 -14.08 4.20 -10.78
C LEU A 45 -13.81 2.72 -11.04
N LEU A 46 -14.17 2.21 -12.24
CA LEU A 46 -13.85 0.84 -12.65
C LEU A 46 -12.34 0.59 -12.72
N TYR A 47 -11.57 1.59 -13.16
CA TYR A 47 -10.12 1.51 -13.35
C TYR A 47 -9.31 2.15 -12.20
N MET A 48 -9.98 2.55 -11.12
CA MET A 48 -9.32 3.17 -9.97
C MET A 48 -8.30 2.25 -9.30
N VAL A 49 -8.58 0.95 -9.33
CA VAL A 49 -7.74 -0.11 -8.80
C VAL A 49 -7.32 -1.02 -9.96
N VAL A 50 -6.02 -1.14 -10.19
CA VAL A 50 -5.44 -2.04 -11.19
C VAL A 50 -4.64 -3.10 -10.46
N ILE A 51 -5.08 -4.36 -10.57
CA ILE A 51 -4.37 -5.52 -10.07
C ILE A 51 -3.93 -6.31 -11.30
N ALA A 52 -2.62 -6.43 -11.52
CA ALA A 52 -2.07 -7.21 -12.61
C ALA A 52 -1.14 -8.28 -12.03
N THR A 53 -1.53 -9.54 -12.13
CA THR A 53 -0.71 -10.67 -11.69
C THR A 53 0.14 -11.28 -12.79
N LYS A 54 -0.17 -10.94 -14.05
CA LYS A 54 0.46 -11.46 -15.26
C LYS A 54 0.32 -10.46 -16.40
N ASP A 55 1.18 -10.56 -17.40
CA ASP A 55 1.18 -9.65 -18.55
C ASP A 55 -0.13 -9.63 -19.33
N ASP A 56 -0.83 -10.76 -19.44
CA ASP A 56 -2.09 -10.91 -20.18
C ASP A 56 -3.34 -10.72 -19.31
N ASP A 57 -3.20 -10.12 -18.12
CA ASP A 57 -4.32 -9.84 -17.24
C ASP A 57 -5.42 -9.01 -17.96
N PRO A 58 -6.69 -9.45 -17.95
CA PRO A 58 -7.76 -8.76 -18.67
C PRO A 58 -7.95 -7.30 -18.26
N VAL A 59 -7.80 -6.98 -16.97
CA VAL A 59 -7.89 -5.60 -16.47
C VAL A 59 -6.73 -4.80 -17.01
N PHE A 60 -5.52 -5.36 -16.94
CA PHE A 60 -4.34 -4.71 -17.46
C PHE A 60 -4.44 -4.44 -18.98
N ASN A 61 -4.88 -5.43 -19.75
CA ASN A 61 -5.12 -5.27 -21.20
C ASN A 61 -6.16 -4.18 -21.51
N ALA A 62 -7.26 -4.11 -20.74
CA ALA A 62 -8.26 -3.07 -20.92
C ALA A 62 -7.69 -1.67 -20.65
N VAL A 63 -6.80 -1.54 -19.66
CA VAL A 63 -6.13 -0.30 -19.28
C VAL A 63 -5.11 0.14 -20.33
N ARG A 64 -4.38 -0.79 -20.98
CA ARG A 64 -3.40 -0.48 -22.06
C ARG A 64 -4.02 0.25 -23.25
N HIS A 65 -5.32 0.10 -23.48
CA HIS A 65 -6.03 0.74 -24.59
C HIS A 65 -6.65 2.10 -24.22
N LYS A 66 -6.52 2.56 -22.97
CA LYS A 66 -7.00 3.87 -22.54
C LYS A 66 -6.01 4.98 -22.89
N SER A 67 -6.52 6.19 -23.06
CA SER A 67 -5.66 7.35 -23.33
C SER A 67 -4.83 7.72 -22.08
N PRO A 68 -3.64 8.32 -22.24
CA PRO A 68 -2.85 8.78 -21.11
C PRO A 68 -3.60 9.73 -20.17
N ALA A 69 -4.40 10.65 -20.73
CA ALA A 69 -5.23 11.56 -19.94
C ALA A 69 -6.29 10.83 -19.10
N PHE A 70 -6.83 9.71 -19.61
CA PHE A 70 -7.73 8.86 -18.83
C PHE A 70 -6.99 8.19 -17.68
N LEU A 71 -5.85 7.54 -17.96
CA LEU A 71 -5.07 6.80 -16.96
C LEU A 71 -4.60 7.70 -15.81
N GLN A 72 -4.12 8.90 -16.14
CA GLN A 72 -3.73 9.91 -15.16
C GLN A 72 -4.86 10.23 -14.16
N ASN A 73 -6.11 10.27 -14.64
CA ASN A 73 -7.26 10.65 -13.85
C ASN A 73 -8.00 9.48 -13.20
N ALA A 74 -7.94 8.28 -13.79
CA ALA A 74 -8.65 7.11 -13.28
C ALA A 74 -7.81 6.31 -12.28
N VAL A 75 -6.57 5.97 -12.62
CA VAL A 75 -5.77 5.00 -11.86
C VAL A 75 -5.22 5.63 -10.57
N ARG A 76 -5.43 4.97 -9.42
CA ARG A 76 -4.98 5.44 -8.08
C ARG A 76 -4.23 4.39 -7.29
N HIS A 77 -4.64 3.14 -7.41
CA HIS A 77 -4.08 2.01 -6.67
C HIS A 77 -3.62 0.96 -7.66
N VAL A 78 -2.35 0.56 -7.55
CA VAL A 78 -1.73 -0.39 -8.48
C VAL A 78 -1.06 -1.51 -7.69
N PHE A 79 -1.40 -2.75 -8.03
CA PHE A 79 -0.72 -3.95 -7.57
C PHE A 79 -0.14 -4.66 -8.79
N LEU A 80 1.17 -4.91 -8.78
CA LEU A 80 1.87 -5.62 -9.85
C LEU A 80 2.60 -6.82 -9.28
N ALA A 81 2.25 -8.02 -9.73
CA ALA A 81 3.12 -9.17 -9.52
C ALA A 81 4.33 -9.12 -10.45
N SER A 82 5.38 -9.88 -10.12
CA SER A 82 6.61 -9.99 -10.91
C SER A 82 6.37 -10.03 -12.42
N ASP A 83 5.49 -10.92 -12.87
CA ASP A 83 5.20 -11.16 -14.28
C ASP A 83 4.44 -10.02 -14.99
N ALA A 84 4.02 -8.98 -14.28
CA ALA A 84 3.33 -7.83 -14.85
C ALA A 84 4.13 -6.52 -14.76
N ILE A 85 5.23 -6.49 -14.01
CA ILE A 85 5.98 -5.25 -13.74
C ILE A 85 6.58 -4.68 -15.02
N GLU A 86 7.19 -5.50 -15.87
CA GLU A 86 7.81 -5.02 -17.11
C GLU A 86 6.79 -4.32 -18.02
N ALA A 87 5.68 -5.00 -18.31
CA ALA A 87 4.66 -4.44 -19.18
C ALA A 87 3.97 -3.22 -18.53
N ALA A 88 3.75 -3.21 -17.22
CA ALA A 88 3.21 -2.06 -16.49
C ALA A 88 4.15 -0.85 -16.53
N THR A 89 5.45 -1.08 -16.40
CA THR A 89 6.50 -0.04 -16.51
C THR A 89 6.49 0.60 -17.89
N LYS A 90 6.20 -0.18 -18.94
CA LYS A 90 6.15 0.31 -20.31
C LYS A 90 4.85 1.04 -20.67
N HIS A 91 3.71 0.56 -20.19
CA HIS A 91 2.40 0.99 -20.70
C HIS A 91 1.52 1.73 -19.69
N LEU A 92 1.61 1.40 -18.40
CA LEU A 92 0.71 1.92 -17.37
C LEU A 92 1.34 3.04 -16.57
N LEU A 93 2.48 2.78 -15.93
CA LEU A 93 3.11 3.67 -14.96
C LEU A 93 3.50 5.04 -15.56
N PRO A 94 4.06 5.14 -16.78
CA PRO A 94 4.40 6.44 -17.38
C PRO A 94 3.20 7.36 -17.60
N ASN A 95 2.00 6.77 -17.73
CA ASN A 95 0.77 7.47 -18.04
C ASN A 95 -0.12 7.71 -16.81
N SER A 96 0.32 7.28 -15.62
CA SER A 96 -0.52 7.21 -14.41
C SER A 96 0.08 8.05 -13.27
N SER A 97 0.29 9.35 -13.49
CA SER A 97 0.86 10.22 -12.44
C SER A 97 -0.04 10.38 -11.20
N GLY A 98 -1.31 9.96 -11.29
CA GLY A 98 -2.27 9.97 -10.19
C GLY A 98 -2.14 8.82 -9.19
N ILE A 99 -1.20 7.87 -9.40
CA ILE A 99 -1.01 6.75 -8.47
C ILE A 99 -0.64 7.26 -7.07
N THR A 100 -1.41 6.83 -6.07
CA THR A 100 -1.21 7.14 -4.66
C THR A 100 -0.80 5.93 -3.82
N SER A 101 -1.07 4.72 -4.31
CA SER A 101 -0.69 3.46 -3.67
C SER A 101 -0.12 2.51 -4.71
N LEU A 102 1.11 2.04 -4.48
CA LEU A 102 1.80 1.12 -5.37
C LEU A 102 2.31 -0.08 -4.57
N PHE A 103 1.96 -1.28 -5.02
CA PHE A 103 2.44 -2.55 -4.51
C PHE A 103 3.18 -3.28 -5.62
N LEU A 104 4.44 -3.65 -5.35
CA LEU A 104 5.30 -4.34 -6.30
C LEU A 104 5.68 -5.70 -5.70
N ASP A 105 5.04 -6.78 -6.15
CA ASP A 105 5.35 -8.12 -5.68
C ASP A 105 6.58 -8.75 -6.39
N ALA A 106 7.67 -8.00 -6.48
CA ALA A 106 8.97 -8.50 -6.96
C ALA A 106 10.11 -7.54 -6.64
N GLU A 107 11.33 -8.03 -6.83
CA GLU A 107 12.50 -7.16 -6.97
C GLU A 107 12.36 -6.32 -8.24
N VAL A 108 12.70 -5.04 -8.13
CA VAL A 108 12.58 -4.08 -9.23
C VAL A 108 13.91 -3.40 -9.50
N ASP A 109 14.14 -3.12 -10.77
CA ASP A 109 15.30 -2.38 -11.24
C ASP A 109 15.20 -0.88 -10.87
N LEU A 110 16.35 -0.23 -10.73
CA LEU A 110 16.41 1.20 -10.39
C LEU A 110 15.73 2.10 -11.43
N SER A 111 15.70 1.69 -12.70
CA SER A 111 15.03 2.42 -13.78
C SER A 111 13.51 2.55 -13.59
N LEU A 112 12.90 1.69 -12.76
CA LEU A 112 11.49 1.84 -12.40
C LEU A 112 11.25 3.17 -11.67
N PHE A 113 12.20 3.61 -10.85
CA PHE A 113 12.06 4.86 -10.10
C PHE A 113 12.12 6.10 -11.00
N ASP A 114 12.79 6.02 -12.15
CA ASP A 114 12.77 7.09 -13.15
C ASP A 114 11.36 7.27 -13.73
N VAL A 115 10.65 6.16 -13.97
CA VAL A 115 9.24 6.17 -14.42
C VAL A 115 8.32 6.71 -13.33
N LEU A 116 8.61 6.38 -12.07
CA LEU A 116 7.80 6.78 -10.92
C LEU A 116 8.14 8.20 -10.40
N ALA A 117 9.19 8.85 -10.89
CA ALA A 117 9.71 10.12 -10.37
C ALA A 117 8.65 11.23 -10.31
N ASN A 118 7.67 11.22 -11.23
CA ASN A 118 6.59 12.21 -11.32
C ASN A 118 5.29 11.78 -10.61
N THR A 119 5.27 10.62 -9.98
CA THR A 119 4.10 10.13 -9.24
C THR A 119 4.06 10.75 -7.84
N ARG A 120 2.90 10.68 -7.19
CA ARG A 120 2.71 11.13 -5.80
C ARG A 120 2.35 9.96 -4.90
N VAL A 121 3.11 8.89 -5.02
CA VAL A 121 2.91 7.68 -4.23
C VAL A 121 3.05 8.03 -2.74
N ARG A 122 2.03 7.65 -1.97
CA ARG A 122 1.97 7.83 -0.51
C ARG A 122 2.12 6.52 0.24
N ARG A 123 1.70 5.41 -0.39
CA ARG A 123 1.83 4.05 0.11
C ARG A 123 2.65 3.26 -0.89
N LEU A 124 3.83 2.79 -0.48
CA LEU A 124 4.72 1.99 -1.32
C LEU A 124 5.05 0.69 -0.60
N ASN A 125 4.82 -0.43 -1.29
CA ASN A 125 5.37 -1.73 -0.91
C ASN A 125 6.40 -2.15 -1.97
N LEU A 126 7.58 -2.54 -1.50
CA LEU A 126 8.76 -2.80 -2.32
C LEU A 126 9.57 -3.98 -1.78
N SER A 127 9.98 -4.88 -2.67
CA SER A 127 10.96 -5.92 -2.33
C SER A 127 12.36 -5.32 -2.25
N VAL A 128 13.03 -5.55 -1.12
CA VAL A 128 14.44 -5.23 -0.95
C VAL A 128 15.25 -6.40 -1.51
N PRO A 129 16.25 -6.17 -2.38
CA PRO A 129 17.10 -7.25 -2.88
C PRO A 129 17.90 -7.88 -1.73
N PRO A 130 18.20 -9.20 -1.77
CA PRO A 130 18.84 -9.94 -0.67
C PRO A 130 20.29 -9.54 -0.39
N SER A 131 20.94 -8.91 -1.37
CA SER A 131 22.26 -8.31 -1.23
C SER A 131 22.13 -6.89 -1.76
N PRO A 132 21.59 -5.94 -0.97
CA PRO A 132 21.67 -4.56 -1.38
C PRO A 132 23.16 -4.29 -1.55
N HIS A 133 23.62 -4.05 -2.78
CA HIS A 133 24.92 -3.43 -2.98
C HIS A 133 25.00 -2.25 -2.01
N ASP A 134 26.18 -1.98 -1.41
CA ASP A 134 26.43 -1.09 -0.25
C ASP A 134 25.75 0.30 -0.24
N GLN A 135 24.94 0.66 -1.23
CA GLN A 135 24.26 1.94 -1.41
C GLN A 135 22.86 1.83 -2.05
N TRP A 136 22.22 0.65 -2.14
CA TRP A 136 20.89 0.51 -2.78
C TRP A 136 19.85 1.40 -2.09
N ALA A 137 19.71 1.25 -0.77
CA ALA A 137 18.81 2.09 0.03
C ALA A 137 19.19 3.57 -0.10
N GLN A 138 20.49 3.88 -0.11
CA GLN A 138 20.97 5.25 -0.31
C GLN A 138 20.62 5.84 -1.67
N SER A 139 20.56 5.03 -2.71
CA SER A 139 20.25 5.47 -4.09
C SER A 139 18.77 5.67 -4.30
N ILE A 140 17.95 4.80 -3.70
CA ILE A 140 16.49 4.82 -3.87
C ILE A 140 15.82 5.83 -2.96
N LEU A 141 16.19 5.88 -1.68
CA LEU A 141 15.54 6.77 -0.71
C LEU A 141 15.80 8.26 -1.00
N LYS A 142 16.78 8.58 -1.87
CA LYS A 142 17.03 9.94 -2.38
C LYS A 142 16.13 10.33 -3.55
N GLN A 143 15.38 9.39 -4.13
CA GLN A 143 14.51 9.68 -5.27
C GLN A 143 13.36 10.62 -4.86
N PRO A 144 12.97 11.60 -5.69
CA PRO A 144 11.96 12.60 -5.32
C PRO A 144 10.62 12.02 -4.86
N MET A 145 10.20 10.88 -5.41
CA MET A 145 8.95 10.23 -5.03
C MET A 145 8.88 9.82 -3.55
N PHE A 146 10.03 9.58 -2.89
CA PHE A 146 10.07 9.21 -1.47
C PHE A 146 9.73 10.37 -0.54
N LEU A 147 9.75 11.62 -1.03
CA LEU A 147 9.36 12.78 -0.24
C LEU A 147 7.87 12.78 0.13
N SER A 148 7.01 12.10 -0.65
CA SER A 148 5.58 11.98 -0.37
C SER A 148 5.17 10.68 0.31
N ILE A 149 6.10 9.74 0.51
CA ILE A 149 5.79 8.43 1.07
C ILE A 149 5.51 8.58 2.56
N SER A 150 4.31 8.13 2.94
CA SER A 150 3.80 8.13 4.31
C SER A 150 3.73 6.74 4.92
N HIS A 151 3.57 5.72 4.07
CA HIS A 151 3.56 4.31 4.45
C HIS A 151 4.54 3.59 3.52
N LEU A 152 5.58 3.00 4.11
CA LEU A 152 6.61 2.25 3.40
C LEU A 152 6.64 0.83 3.95
N ASP A 153 6.49 -0.15 3.08
CA ASP A 153 6.61 -1.57 3.40
C ASP A 153 7.77 -2.17 2.62
N LEU A 154 8.75 -2.67 3.36
CA LEU A 154 10.00 -3.21 2.84
C LEU A 154 10.01 -4.70 3.15
N TYR A 155 9.97 -5.53 2.12
CA TYR A 155 9.92 -6.97 2.31
C TYR A 155 11.04 -7.72 1.57
N LYS A 156 11.32 -8.98 1.96
CA LYS A 156 12.37 -9.86 1.43
C LYS A 156 13.84 -9.47 1.72
N ASP A 157 14.13 -8.82 2.86
CA ASP A 157 15.52 -8.78 3.36
C ASP A 157 15.89 -10.11 4.03
N ASN A 158 16.45 -11.06 3.28
CA ASN A 158 17.02 -12.27 3.86
C ASN A 158 18.41 -12.04 4.46
N SER A 159 18.96 -10.82 4.37
CA SER A 159 20.27 -10.52 4.93
C SER A 159 20.15 -10.33 6.43
N THR A 160 20.71 -11.26 7.20
CA THR A 160 20.87 -11.13 8.65
C THR A 160 21.89 -10.04 9.04
N HIS A 161 22.32 -9.19 8.10
CA HIS A 161 23.53 -8.39 8.19
C HIS A 161 23.37 -6.92 7.80
N SER A 162 22.15 -6.42 7.56
CA SER A 162 21.98 -4.99 7.30
C SER A 162 22.40 -4.16 8.52
N ASN A 163 23.27 -3.17 8.29
CA ASN A 163 23.63 -2.18 9.30
C ASN A 163 22.55 -1.08 9.28
N TRP A 164 22.30 -0.43 10.41
CA TRP A 164 21.43 0.73 10.46
C TRP A 164 21.89 1.86 9.52
N ASP A 165 23.20 2.01 9.33
CA ASP A 165 23.75 3.05 8.44
C ASP A 165 23.14 3.00 7.02
N ASP A 166 22.79 1.80 6.53
CA ASP A 166 22.14 1.60 5.22
C ASP A 166 20.73 2.19 5.18
N TRP A 167 20.04 2.19 6.32
CA TRP A 167 18.65 2.59 6.50
C TRP A 167 18.47 3.95 7.15
N SER A 168 19.56 4.58 7.60
CA SER A 168 19.54 5.89 8.29
C SER A 168 18.81 6.99 7.52
N LEU A 169 18.78 6.93 6.19
CA LEU A 169 18.03 7.87 5.35
C LEU A 169 16.51 7.80 5.57
N LEU A 170 15.97 6.72 6.13
CA LEU A 170 14.55 6.66 6.50
C LEU A 170 14.18 7.80 7.48
N ALA A 171 15.09 8.20 8.37
CA ALA A 171 14.88 9.32 9.29
C ALA A 171 14.72 10.66 8.54
N SER A 172 15.33 10.79 7.36
CA SER A 172 15.28 12.00 6.54
C SER A 172 13.96 12.15 5.76
N LEU A 173 13.20 11.06 5.56
CA LEU A 173 11.97 11.09 4.77
C LEU A 173 10.89 11.94 5.46
N PRO A 174 10.45 13.05 4.83
CA PRO A 174 9.71 14.07 5.57
C PRO A 174 8.28 13.69 5.91
N ALA A 175 7.66 12.87 5.07
CA ALA A 175 6.27 12.43 5.19
C ALA A 175 6.12 11.06 5.84
N LEU A 176 7.22 10.33 6.11
CA LEU A 176 7.16 8.95 6.56
C LEU A 176 6.56 8.87 7.99
N THR A 177 5.42 8.19 8.08
CA THR A 177 4.68 7.99 9.34
C THR A 177 4.50 6.52 9.69
N HIS A 178 4.56 5.63 8.71
CA HIS A 178 4.35 4.20 8.89
C HIS A 178 5.43 3.45 8.14
N LEU A 179 6.04 2.50 8.83
CA LEU A 179 7.13 1.70 8.30
C LEU A 179 6.87 0.23 8.65
N CYS A 180 6.95 -0.65 7.67
CA CYS A 180 6.82 -2.08 7.83
C CYS A 180 8.05 -2.77 7.26
N PHE A 181 8.51 -3.81 7.98
CA PHE A 181 9.56 -4.71 7.55
C PHE A 181 9.07 -6.14 7.61
N SER A 182 9.38 -6.95 6.59
CA SER A 182 9.08 -8.38 6.64
C SER A 182 10.15 -9.19 7.39
N LYS A 183 9.72 -10.09 8.28
CA LYS A 183 10.39 -11.29 8.84
C LYS A 183 11.74 -11.14 9.57
N THR A 184 12.52 -10.09 9.38
CA THR A 184 13.98 -10.16 9.67
C THR A 184 14.61 -8.90 10.22
N LEU A 185 13.83 -7.90 10.61
CA LEU A 185 14.44 -6.73 11.24
C LEU A 185 15.08 -7.14 12.57
N SER A 186 16.41 -7.01 12.67
CA SER A 186 17.07 -7.24 13.94
C SER A 186 16.51 -6.27 14.99
N VAL A 187 16.43 -6.70 16.25
CA VAL A 187 15.97 -5.85 17.35
C VAL A 187 16.80 -4.57 17.44
N LEU A 188 18.08 -4.63 17.06
CA LEU A 188 18.97 -3.47 16.98
C LEU A 188 18.48 -2.44 15.95
N ILE A 189 18.19 -2.86 14.71
CA ILE A 189 17.70 -1.94 13.68
C ILE A 189 16.32 -1.40 14.07
N LEU A 190 15.44 -2.22 14.65
CA LEU A 190 14.14 -1.76 15.15
C LEU A 190 14.31 -0.62 16.16
N ASN A 191 15.21 -0.80 17.12
CA ASN A 191 15.48 0.21 18.14
C ASN A 191 16.08 1.48 17.53
N ASN A 192 16.96 1.38 16.54
CA ASN A 192 17.53 2.54 15.85
C ASN A 192 16.47 3.29 15.05
N VAL A 193 15.60 2.58 14.31
CA VAL A 193 14.43 3.17 13.62
C VAL A 193 13.56 3.93 14.61
N LEU A 194 13.21 3.33 15.75
CA LEU A 194 12.39 3.98 16.76
C LEU A 194 13.10 5.21 17.34
N ALA A 195 14.39 5.12 17.64
CA ALA A 195 15.15 6.23 18.21
C ALA A 195 15.31 7.41 17.23
N GLU A 196 15.61 7.14 15.95
CA GLU A 196 16.01 8.15 14.98
C GLU A 196 14.86 8.66 14.10
N CYS A 197 13.73 7.96 14.06
CA CYS A 197 12.55 8.36 13.30
C CYS A 197 11.39 8.77 14.24
N PRO A 198 11.47 9.94 14.91
CA PRO A 198 10.46 10.36 15.90
C PRO A 198 9.08 10.64 15.29
N ARG A 199 9.00 10.84 13.97
CA ARG A 199 7.74 11.09 13.24
C ARG A 199 6.91 9.84 12.99
N LEU A 200 7.52 8.65 13.12
CA LEU A 200 6.80 7.41 12.93
C LEU A 200 5.69 7.29 13.97
N ARG A 201 4.51 6.86 13.50
CA ARG A 201 3.32 6.57 14.28
C ARG A 201 3.24 5.09 14.60
N ALA A 202 3.62 4.23 13.66
CA ALA A 202 3.80 2.81 13.88
C ALA A 202 5.02 2.27 13.12
N VAL A 203 5.67 1.27 13.71
CA VAL A 203 6.74 0.47 13.11
C VAL A 203 6.35 -0.98 13.24
N ILE A 204 6.16 -1.64 12.11
CA ILE A 204 5.59 -2.98 12.02
C ILE A 204 6.68 -3.97 11.61
N THR A 205 6.80 -5.06 12.36
CA THR A 205 7.50 -6.27 11.91
C THR A 205 6.46 -7.31 11.53
N ALA A 206 6.32 -7.58 10.23
CA ALA A 206 5.29 -8.46 9.69
C ALA A 206 5.86 -9.82 9.28
N PHE A 207 5.17 -10.90 9.66
CA PHE A 207 5.51 -12.29 9.36
C PHE A 207 4.47 -12.85 8.38
N TRP A 208 4.71 -12.66 7.08
CA TRP A 208 3.73 -12.89 6.02
C TRP A 208 3.55 -14.36 5.60
N ALA A 209 4.36 -15.32 6.08
CA ALA A 209 4.14 -16.71 5.68
C ALA A 209 3.19 -17.43 6.64
N GLU A 210 2.38 -18.30 6.05
CA GLU A 210 1.51 -19.21 6.78
C GLU A 210 2.30 -20.01 7.84
N GLY A 211 1.75 -20.08 9.04
CA GLY A 211 2.38 -20.77 10.18
C GLY A 211 3.53 -20.01 10.86
N GLU A 212 3.77 -18.75 10.53
CA GLU A 212 4.80 -17.93 11.22
C GLU A 212 4.30 -17.18 12.45
N GLU A 213 3.07 -17.44 12.90
CA GLU A 213 2.52 -16.85 14.13
C GLU A 213 3.41 -17.12 15.36
N ASP A 214 3.89 -18.36 15.52
CA ASP A 214 4.80 -18.71 16.62
C ASP A 214 6.12 -17.93 16.55
N LYS A 215 6.64 -17.67 15.34
CA LYS A 215 7.85 -16.86 15.16
C LYS A 215 7.59 -15.39 15.49
N ALA A 216 6.43 -14.86 15.10
CA ALA A 216 6.01 -13.50 15.41
C ALA A 216 5.83 -13.32 16.92
N LEU A 217 5.21 -14.28 17.61
CA LEU A 217 5.09 -14.31 19.06
C LEU A 217 6.45 -14.38 19.75
N LEU A 218 7.34 -15.26 19.31
CA LEU A 218 8.70 -15.38 19.85
C LEU A 218 9.49 -14.07 19.65
N PHE A 219 9.41 -13.47 18.46
CA PHE A 219 10.05 -12.19 18.17
C PHE A 219 9.51 -11.08 19.07
N ALA A 220 8.18 -10.97 19.20
CA ALA A 220 7.51 -10.01 20.07
C ALA A 220 7.94 -10.15 21.54
N GLY A 221 8.07 -11.38 22.04
CA GLY A 221 8.54 -11.65 23.41
C GLY A 221 10.03 -11.31 23.63
N GLY A 222 10.83 -11.28 22.58
CA GLY A 222 12.24 -10.88 22.61
C GLY A 222 12.48 -9.37 22.46
N LEU A 223 11.44 -8.57 22.22
CA LEU A 223 11.58 -7.12 22.03
C LEU A 223 11.91 -6.40 23.34
N ALA A 224 13.18 -6.02 23.48
CA ALA A 224 13.68 -5.20 24.59
C ALA A 224 13.45 -3.70 24.39
N THR A 225 12.23 -3.30 24.01
CA THR A 225 11.83 -1.88 23.92
C THR A 225 10.65 -1.60 24.85
N ASN A 226 10.30 -0.33 25.03
CA ASN A 226 9.03 0.11 25.64
C ASN A 226 8.30 1.10 24.72
N ASP A 227 8.76 1.25 23.47
CA ASP A 227 8.17 2.21 22.55
C ASP A 227 6.77 1.75 22.12
N PRO A 228 5.73 2.57 22.34
CA PRO A 228 4.37 2.18 21.99
C PRO A 228 4.14 2.05 20.49
N ARG A 229 5.05 2.52 19.63
CA ARG A 229 4.93 2.48 18.17
C ARG A 229 5.30 1.12 17.58
N ALA A 230 6.01 0.27 18.32
CA ALA A 230 6.39 -1.06 17.83
C ALA A 230 5.19 -2.00 17.80
N VAL A 231 4.99 -2.67 16.67
CA VAL A 231 3.92 -3.65 16.44
C VAL A 231 4.53 -4.86 15.73
N VAL A 232 4.12 -6.06 16.14
CA VAL A 232 4.48 -7.32 15.49
C VAL A 232 3.19 -8.01 15.06
N MET A 233 3.14 -8.53 13.84
CA MET A 233 1.94 -9.19 13.31
C MET A 233 2.30 -10.32 12.37
N ALA A 234 1.39 -11.28 12.21
CA ALA A 234 1.48 -12.39 11.27
C ALA A 234 0.24 -12.44 10.36
N PRO A 235 0.04 -11.43 9.50
CA PRO A 235 -1.09 -11.37 8.57
C PRO A 235 -1.04 -12.53 7.57
N SER A 236 -2.19 -13.18 7.37
CA SER A 236 -2.33 -14.40 6.58
C SER A 236 -2.35 -14.18 5.06
N GLU A 237 -2.95 -13.08 4.59
CA GLU A 237 -3.23 -12.84 3.16
C GLU A 237 -2.96 -11.37 2.78
N TYR A 238 -1.72 -11.07 2.38
CA TYR A 238 -1.25 -9.69 2.22
C TYR A 238 -1.96 -8.93 1.08
N LYS A 239 -2.30 -9.62 -0.01
CA LYS A 239 -2.93 -9.02 -1.19
C LYS A 239 -4.38 -8.66 -0.89
N GLU A 240 -5.10 -9.58 -0.26
CA GLU A 240 -6.48 -9.43 0.18
C GLU A 240 -6.59 -8.32 1.23
N ASP A 241 -5.61 -8.22 2.13
CA ASP A 241 -5.53 -7.16 3.11
C ASP A 241 -5.27 -5.78 2.48
N TRP A 242 -4.33 -5.71 1.54
CA TRP A 242 -4.07 -4.49 0.76
C TRP A 242 -5.31 -4.05 -0.03
N GLU A 243 -5.97 -4.99 -0.72
CA GLU A 243 -7.17 -4.72 -1.50
C GLU A 243 -8.33 -4.25 -0.59
N ARG A 244 -8.47 -4.84 0.59
CA ARG A 244 -9.45 -4.41 1.59
C ARG A 244 -9.22 -2.94 2.00
N GLY A 245 -7.97 -2.57 2.30
CA GLY A 245 -7.60 -1.21 2.67
C GLY A 245 -7.90 -0.17 1.60
N ILE A 246 -7.50 -0.43 0.36
CA ILE A 246 -7.72 0.51 -0.76
C ILE A 246 -9.20 0.61 -1.16
N ARG A 247 -10.03 -0.37 -0.80
CA ARG A 247 -11.50 -0.31 -0.96
C ARG A 247 -12.22 0.30 0.24
N GLY A 248 -11.50 0.89 1.19
CA GLY A 248 -12.06 1.59 2.35
C GLY A 248 -12.37 0.69 3.55
N GLY A 249 -11.98 -0.58 3.52
CA GLY A 249 -11.96 -1.44 4.70
C GLY A 249 -10.71 -1.23 5.55
N GLU A 250 -10.58 -2.02 6.62
CA GLU A 250 -9.43 -1.96 7.52
C GLU A 250 -8.29 -2.88 7.02
N ASP A 251 -7.19 -2.29 6.56
CA ASP A 251 -5.92 -2.99 6.29
C ASP A 251 -5.05 -3.08 7.55
N PHE A 252 -3.93 -3.80 7.46
CA PHE A 252 -3.00 -4.00 8.57
C PHE A 252 -2.43 -2.68 9.11
N TRP A 253 -2.36 -1.62 8.31
CA TRP A 253 -1.92 -0.30 8.76
C TRP A 253 -2.91 0.30 9.75
N VAL A 254 -4.21 0.31 9.39
CA VAL A 254 -5.29 0.79 10.27
C VAL A 254 -5.28 -0.01 11.58
N ARG A 255 -5.12 -1.34 11.49
CA ARG A 255 -5.09 -2.21 12.67
C ARG A 255 -3.88 -1.94 13.57
N ALA A 256 -2.71 -1.68 12.99
CA ALA A 256 -1.54 -1.25 13.73
C ALA A 256 -1.74 0.11 14.41
N GLU A 257 -2.37 1.09 13.75
CA GLU A 257 -2.69 2.39 14.35
C GLU A 257 -3.62 2.24 15.56
N ILE A 258 -4.68 1.41 15.45
CA ILE A 258 -5.58 1.09 16.55
C ILE A 258 -4.82 0.46 17.71
N PHE A 259 -3.95 -0.52 17.43
CA PHE A 259 -3.14 -1.18 18.45
C PHE A 259 -2.21 -0.20 19.18
N VAL A 260 -1.50 0.65 18.44
CA VAL A 260 -0.63 1.70 19.01
C VAL A 260 -1.44 2.69 19.85
N ALA A 261 -2.63 3.10 19.40
CA ALA A 261 -3.50 3.99 20.13
C ALA A 261 -3.94 3.38 21.47
N LYS A 262 -4.41 2.13 21.46
CA LYS A 262 -4.77 1.39 22.68
C LYS A 262 -3.59 1.22 23.64
N LYS A 263 -2.40 0.97 23.11
CA LYS A 263 -1.16 0.89 23.90
C LYS A 263 -0.81 2.22 24.57
N ARG A 264 -0.92 3.34 23.85
CA ARG A 264 -0.75 4.70 24.42
C ARG A 264 -1.80 5.03 25.49
N ALA A 265 -3.02 4.55 25.31
CA ALA A 265 -4.11 4.69 26.27
C ALA A 265 -3.99 3.74 27.48
N ARG A 266 -3.01 2.82 27.49
CA ARG A 266 -2.80 1.78 28.51
C ARG A 266 -3.95 0.77 28.61
N GLU A 267 -4.71 0.61 27.54
CA GLU A 267 -5.72 -0.46 27.40
C GLU A 267 -5.06 -1.82 27.10
N ILE A 268 -3.85 -1.78 26.53
CA ILE A 268 -3.00 -2.93 26.23
C ILE A 268 -1.71 -2.80 27.06
N GLN A 269 -1.13 -3.93 27.48
CA GLN A 269 0.11 -3.94 28.25
C GLN A 269 1.27 -3.34 27.43
N LYS A 270 2.17 -2.60 28.10
CA LYS A 270 3.26 -1.87 27.42
C LYS A 270 4.28 -2.78 26.73
N ASP A 271 4.40 -4.01 27.19
CA ASP A 271 5.28 -5.08 26.71
C ASP A 271 4.56 -6.02 25.74
N GLN A 272 3.27 -5.81 25.49
CA GLN A 272 2.57 -6.49 24.41
C GLN A 272 2.88 -5.80 23.08
N TYR A 273 3.48 -6.55 22.16
CA TYR A 273 3.81 -6.09 20.81
C TYR A 273 3.07 -6.87 19.72
N PHE A 274 2.65 -8.10 20.02
CA PHE A 274 1.97 -8.94 19.05
C PHE A 274 0.49 -8.55 18.90
N LEU A 275 0.09 -8.28 17.65
CA LEU A 275 -1.28 -8.08 17.21
C LEU A 275 -1.72 -9.34 16.43
N PRO A 276 -2.54 -10.21 17.03
CA PRO A 276 -3.07 -11.39 16.33
C PRO A 276 -4.07 -10.99 15.25
N ASP A 277 -4.12 -11.76 14.16
CA ASP A 277 -5.03 -11.52 13.02
C ASP A 277 -6.51 -11.72 13.43
N SER A 278 -6.76 -12.53 14.46
CA SER A 278 -8.09 -12.95 14.92
C SER A 278 -8.84 -11.95 15.81
N LEU A 279 -8.18 -10.92 16.36
CA LEU A 279 -8.82 -9.94 17.25
C LEU A 279 -9.74 -8.92 16.53
N LEU A 280 -10.12 -9.21 15.29
CA LEU A 280 -10.53 -8.20 14.30
C LEU A 280 -11.77 -8.59 13.49
N CYS A 281 -12.51 -9.60 13.96
CA CYS A 281 -13.86 -9.95 13.51
C CYS A 281 -14.88 -9.69 14.62
#